data_AF-A0A3D5F9J2-F1
#
_entry.id   AF-A0A3D5F9J2-F1
#
_cell.length_a   1.000
_cell.length_b   1.000
_cell.length_c   1.000
_cell.angle_alpha   90.00
_cell.angle_beta   90.00
_cell.angle_gamma   90.00
#
_symmetry.space_group_name_H-M   'P 1'
#
loop_
_entity.id
_entity.type
_entity.pdbx_description
1 polymer ?
#
loop_
_entity_poly.entity_id
_entity_poly.type
_entity_poly.pdbx_seq_one_letter_code
_entity_poly.pdbx_strand_id
1 'polypeptide(L)'
;VGFFLGWSGGPGKGRALGVGEVKFTGQILPTAKKVTYKIQMKRVVKRRLFMGLADGIVEVDGREIYSAKDLKVGLFQDTSAF
;
A
#
# COMPACT_ATOMS: atom_id res chain seq x y z
N VAL A 1 -1.88 0.08 -2.99
CA VAL A 1 -3.21 -0.05 -2.34
C VAL A 1 -4.17 1.08 -2.74
N GLY A 2 -3.87 2.36 -2.47
CA GLY A 2 -4.78 3.47 -2.81
C GLY A 2 -5.18 3.54 -4.29
N PHE A 3 -4.21 3.40 -5.19
CA PHE A 3 -4.48 3.29 -6.63
C PHE A 3 -5.45 2.15 -6.96
N PHE A 4 -5.24 0.96 -6.38
CA PHE A 4 -6.12 -0.20 -6.58
C PHE A 4 -7.56 0.10 -6.12
N LEU A 5 -7.74 0.82 -5.00
CA LEU A 5 -9.08 1.20 -4.54
C LEU A 5 -9.79 2.11 -5.55
N GLY A 6 -9.10 3.14 -6.05
CA GLY A 6 -9.64 4.02 -7.11
C GLY A 6 -9.93 3.26 -8.41
N TRP A 7 -8.98 2.43 -8.86
CA TRP A 7 -9.14 1.56 -10.03
C TRP A 7 -10.32 0.59 -9.89
N SER A 8 -10.62 0.12 -8.67
CA SER A 8 -11.76 -0.76 -8.37
C SER A 8 -13.12 -0.03 -8.26
N GLY A 9 -13.18 1.24 -8.66
CA GLY A 9 -14.37 2.10 -8.63
C GLY A 9 -14.63 2.79 -7.29
N GLY A 10 -13.64 2.84 -6.40
CA GLY A 10 -13.78 3.51 -5.10
C GLY A 10 -13.79 5.03 -5.25
N PRO A 11 -14.82 5.73 -4.72
CA PRO A 11 -14.90 7.18 -4.84
C PRO A 11 -14.15 7.88 -3.70
N GLY A 12 -13.64 9.09 -3.96
CA GLY A 12 -12.99 9.94 -2.95
C GLY A 12 -11.46 9.99 -3.06
N LYS A 13 -10.84 10.75 -2.15
CA LYS A 13 -9.40 11.02 -2.08
C LYS A 13 -8.71 10.02 -1.16
N GLY A 14 -7.59 9.46 -1.61
CA GLY A 14 -6.83 8.47 -0.84
C GLY A 14 -6.11 9.05 0.37
N ARG A 15 -6.13 8.33 1.49
CA ARG A 15 -5.29 8.56 2.68
C ARG A 15 -4.72 7.25 3.17
N ALA A 16 -3.39 7.21 3.37
CA ALA A 16 -2.77 6.13 4.11
C ALA A 16 -3.19 6.23 5.58
N LEU A 17 -3.64 5.12 6.15
CA LEU A 17 -4.11 5.04 7.53
C LEU A 17 -3.09 4.34 8.44
N GLY A 18 -1.96 3.93 7.89
CA GLY A 18 -0.87 3.28 8.59
C GLY A 18 -0.56 1.88 8.06
N VAL A 19 0.23 1.19 8.85
CA VAL A 19 0.77 -0.15 8.58
C VAL A 19 0.92 -0.87 9.93
N GLY A 20 0.74 -2.18 9.95
CA GLY A 20 0.94 -2.98 11.17
C GLY A 20 2.41 -3.19 11.47
N GLU A 21 3.11 -3.93 10.61
CA GLU A 21 4.53 -4.22 10.76
C GLU A 21 5.28 -3.80 9.48
N VAL A 22 6.46 -3.21 9.66
CA VAL A 22 7.41 -2.95 8.57
C VAL A 22 8.77 -3.49 8.97
N LYS A 23 9.41 -4.23 8.06
CA LYS A 23 10.79 -4.71 8.21
C LYS A 23 11.63 -4.23 7.04
N PHE A 24 12.83 -3.75 7.38
CA PHE A 24 13.87 -3.39 6.43
C PHE A 24 15.09 -4.28 6.66
N THR A 25 15.40 -5.16 5.70
CA THR A 25 16.50 -6.14 5.81
C THR A 25 17.54 -5.99 4.71
N GLY A 26 17.44 -4.92 3.91
CA GLY A 26 18.35 -4.58 2.83
C GLY A 26 18.27 -3.11 2.49
N GLN A 27 18.82 -2.74 1.33
CA GLN A 27 18.86 -1.35 0.88
C GLN A 27 18.84 -1.27 -0.65
N ILE A 28 18.49 -0.09 -1.17
CA ILE A 28 18.54 0.22 -2.60
C ILE A 28 19.75 1.14 -2.81
N LEU A 29 20.76 0.67 -3.53
CA LEU A 29 21.95 1.46 -3.87
C LEU A 29 21.76 2.22 -5.19
N PRO A 30 22.52 3.31 -5.44
CA PRO A 30 22.47 4.03 -6.73
C PRO A 30 22.80 3.17 -7.96
N THR A 31 23.46 2.03 -7.77
CA THR A 31 23.80 1.07 -8.84
C THR A 31 22.68 0.07 -9.16
N ALA A 32 21.60 0.05 -8.37
CA ALA A 32 20.46 -0.83 -8.59
C ALA A 32 19.72 -0.46 -9.88
N LYS A 33 19.16 -1.46 -10.56
CA LYS A 33 18.50 -1.24 -11.87
C LYS A 33 16.99 -1.17 -11.78
N LYS A 34 16.36 -2.00 -10.93
CA LYS A 34 14.90 -2.08 -10.84
C LYS A 34 14.44 -2.37 -9.42
N VAL A 35 13.49 -1.56 -8.96
CA VAL A 35 12.70 -1.84 -7.75
C VAL A 35 11.34 -2.37 -8.16
N THR A 36 10.93 -3.50 -7.57
CA THR A 36 9.63 -4.12 -7.83
C THR A 36 8.79 -4.09 -6.56
N TYR A 37 7.60 -3.50 -6.64
CA TYR A 37 6.63 -3.50 -5.56
C TYR A 37 5.60 -4.59 -5.83
N LYS A 38 5.46 -5.55 -4.92
CA LYS A 38 4.42 -6.58 -4.99
C LYS A 38 3.43 -6.33 -3.86
N ILE A 39 2.15 -6.19 -4.20
CA ILE A 39 1.09 -5.86 -3.25
C ILE A 39 0.03 -6.96 -3.33
N GLN A 40 -0.22 -7.62 -2.21
CA GLN A 40 -1.25 -8.65 -2.09
C GLN A 40 -2.42 -8.06 -1.29
N MET A 41 -3.54 -7.81 -1.96
CA MET A 41 -4.76 -7.36 -1.29
C MET A 41 -5.27 -8.48 -0.37
N LYS A 42 -5.43 -8.18 0.92
CA LYS A 42 -6.02 -9.09 1.92
C LYS A 42 -7.52 -8.90 2.03
N ARG A 43 -7.97 -7.65 2.01
CA ARG A 43 -9.38 -7.29 2.15
C ARG A 43 -9.68 -5.96 1.50
N VAL A 44 -10.84 -5.86 0.87
CA VAL A 44 -11.43 -4.60 0.38
C VAL A 44 -12.77 -4.42 1.05
N VAL A 45 -12.97 -3.31 1.73
CA VAL A 45 -14.21 -2.94 2.40
C VAL A 45 -14.89 -1.86 1.58
N LYS A 46 -16.10 -2.13 1.07
CA LYS A 46 -16.90 -1.20 0.25
C LYS A 46 -18.21 -0.87 0.97
N ARG A 47 -18.13 -0.15 2.09
CA ARG A 47 -19.30 0.28 2.89
C ARG A 47 -19.29 1.82 3.02
N ARG A 48 -19.63 2.35 4.22
CA ARG A 48 -19.56 3.79 4.52
C ARG A 48 -18.17 4.39 4.29
N LEU A 49 -17.11 3.57 4.43
CA LEU A 49 -15.74 3.92 4.09
C LEU A 49 -15.22 2.88 3.09
N PHE A 50 -14.65 3.35 1.98
CA PHE A 50 -13.98 2.51 1.00
C PHE A 50 -12.52 2.31 1.44
N MET A 51 -12.15 1.10 1.85
CA MET A 51 -10.84 0.83 2.48
C MET A 51 -10.21 -0.45 1.93
N GLY A 52 -8.88 -0.43 1.79
CA GLY A 52 -8.07 -1.58 1.43
C GLY A 52 -7.12 -1.94 2.56
N LEU A 53 -6.99 -3.25 2.80
CA LEU A 53 -5.93 -3.86 3.59
C LEU A 53 -5.09 -4.75 2.67
N ALA A 54 -3.78 -4.65 2.78
CA ALA A 54 -2.86 -5.44 1.97
C ALA A 54 -1.57 -5.77 2.73
N ASP A 55 -0.90 -6.82 2.29
CA ASP A 55 0.52 -7.00 2.56
C ASP A 55 1.32 -6.57 1.32
N GLY A 56 2.57 -6.20 1.51
CA GLY A 56 3.46 -5.86 0.41
C GLY A 56 4.89 -6.26 0.67
N ILE A 57 5.62 -6.52 -0.42
CA ILE A 57 7.06 -6.67 -0.41
C ILE A 57 7.69 -5.75 -1.44
N VAL A 58 8.93 -5.35 -1.17
CA VAL A 58 9.77 -4.60 -2.09
C VAL A 58 10.99 -5.43 -2.42
N GLU A 59 11.23 -5.60 -3.71
CA GLU A 59 12.42 -6.26 -4.24
C GLU A 59 13.30 -5.24 -4.94
N VAL A 60 14.62 -5.38 -4.80
CA VAL A 60 15.61 -4.70 -5.63
C VAL A 60 16.35 -5.73 -6.45
N ASP A 61 16.32 -5.58 -7.77
CA ASP A 61 16.95 -6.50 -8.74
C ASP A 61 16.61 -7.98 -8.50
N GLY A 62 15.36 -8.24 -8.06
CA GLY A 62 14.82 -9.58 -7.81
C GLY A 62 15.02 -10.12 -6.38
N ARG A 63 15.69 -9.37 -5.49
CA ARG A 63 15.87 -9.76 -4.08
C ARG A 63 14.93 -8.97 -3.18
N GLU A 64 14.14 -9.66 -2.36
CA GLU A 64 13.29 -9.06 -1.33
C GLU A 64 14.16 -8.35 -0.26
N ILE A 65 13.81 -7.10 0.03
CA ILE A 65 14.53 -6.26 1.00
C ILE A 65 13.61 -5.65 2.05
N TYR A 66 12.35 -5.39 1.71
CA TYR A 66 11.37 -4.81 2.63
C TYR A 66 10.08 -5.64 2.62
N SER A 67 9.47 -5.77 3.79
CA SER A 67 8.14 -6.36 3.93
C SER A 67 7.25 -5.45 4.77
N ALA A 68 5.99 -5.31 4.36
CA ALA A 68 4.97 -4.58 5.09
C ALA A 68 3.73 -5.46 5.29
N LYS A 69 3.27 -5.56 6.53
CA LYS A 69 2.07 -6.29 6.92
C LYS A 69 0.96 -5.33 7.31
N ASP A 70 -0.26 -5.63 6.89
CA ASP A 70 -1.46 -4.87 7.22
C ASP A 70 -1.39 -3.38 6.83
N LEU A 71 -0.88 -3.09 5.63
CA LEU A 71 -1.00 -1.78 4.99
C LEU A 71 -2.48 -1.40 4.90
N LYS A 72 -2.85 -0.21 5.39
CA LYS A 72 -4.23 0.27 5.39
C LYS A 72 -4.35 1.60 4.64
N VAL A 73 -5.28 1.66 3.68
CA VAL A 73 -5.58 2.88 2.93
C VAL A 73 -7.09 3.04 2.82
N GLY A 74 -7.59 4.25 3.05
CA GLY A 74 -9.00 4.62 2.88
C GLY A 74 -9.19 5.67 1.79
N LEU A 75 -10.39 5.73 1.21
CA LEU A 75 -10.83 6.82 0.34
C LEU A 75 -11.90 7.65 1.05
N PHE A 76 -11.74 8.96 1.03
CA PHE A 76 -12.59 9.92 1.76
C PHE A 76 -13.13 10.99 0.81
N GLN A 77 -14.43 11.27 0.89
CA GLN A 77 -15.06 12.32 0.07
C GLN A 77 -14.61 13.72 0.49
N ASP A 78 -14.64 13.95 1.80
CA ASP A 78 -14.09 15.15 2.44
C ASP A 78 -12.87 14.77 3.28
N THR A 79 -11.84 15.59 3.17
CA THR A 79 -10.56 15.43 3.86
C THR A 79 -10.25 16.60 4.79
N SER A 80 -11.22 17.48 5.05
CA SER A 80 -11.09 18.66 5.92
C SER A 80 -10.79 18.31 7.38
N ALA A 81 -11.21 17.13 7.84
CA ALA A 81 -11.05 16.64 9.21
C ALA A 81 -9.83 15.72 9.42
N PHE A 82 -8.96 15.60 8.42
CA PHE A 82 -7.66 14.91 8.51
C PHE A 82 -6.55 15.92 8.77
#